data_AF-A0A5J4R1S1-F1
#
_entry.id   AF-A0A5J4R1S1-F1
#
_cell.length_a   1.000
_cell.length_b   1.000
_cell.length_c   1.000
_cell.angle_alpha   90.00
_cell.angle_beta   90.00
_cell.angle_gamma   90.00
#
_symmetry.space_group_name_H-M   'P 1'
#
loop_
_entity.id
_entity.type
_entity.pdbx_description
1 polymer ?
#
loop_
_entity_poly.entity_id
_entity_poly.type
_entity_poly.pdbx_seq_one_letter_code
_entity_poly.pdbx_strand_id
1 'polypeptide(L)'
;FCSGYPSTKKVFDNKDKTENPFYEYRNDAFLFIIHWDKDKQEQVPTPTAIEMIVLKDSKVLIDAYRKQLMLGGFDEELNQLRGQAKPIFKY
;
A
#
# COMPACT_ATOMS: atom_id res chain seq x y z
N PHE A 1 -8.40 -4.25 2.81
CA PHE A 1 -7.52 -4.04 1.64
C PHE A 1 -7.89 -2.75 0.96
N CYS A 2 -6.91 -1.91 0.63
CA CYS A 2 -7.14 -0.70 -0.16
C CYS A 2 -6.00 -0.49 -1.14
N SER A 3 -6.19 0.46 -2.04
CA SER A 3 -5.25 0.75 -3.12
C SER A 3 -5.11 2.25 -3.30
N GLY A 4 -3.93 2.71 -3.70
CA GLY A 4 -3.66 4.12 -3.96
C GLY A 4 -2.62 4.29 -5.06
N TYR A 5 -2.44 5.51 -5.52
CA TYR A 5 -1.42 5.87 -6.50
C TYR A 5 -1.02 7.33 -6.29
N PRO A 6 0.19 7.73 -6.71
CA PRO A 6 0.60 9.12 -6.56
C PRO A 6 -0.26 10.08 -7.40
N SER A 7 -0.29 11.32 -6.96
CA SER A 7 -0.89 12.42 -7.71
C SER A 7 -0.21 12.56 -9.08
N THR A 8 -1.02 12.81 -10.11
CA THR A 8 -0.53 13.11 -11.46
C THR A 8 -0.10 14.57 -11.63
N LYS A 9 -0.33 15.42 -10.62
CA LYS A 9 0.11 16.82 -10.64
C LYS A 9 1.62 16.87 -10.33
N LYS A 10 2.37 17.66 -11.11
CA LYS A 10 3.81 17.91 -10.90
C LYS A 10 4.10 18.73 -9.65
N VAL A 11 3.17 19.61 -9.28
CA VAL A 11 3.23 20.42 -8.06
C VAL A 11 1.94 20.24 -7.27
N PHE A 12 2.02 20.39 -5.96
CA PHE A 12 0.86 20.37 -5.08
C PHE A 12 -0.01 21.62 -5.27
N ASP A 13 -1.28 21.51 -4.86
CA ASP A 13 -2.23 22.62 -4.93
C ASP A 13 -2.18 23.47 -3.66
N ASN A 14 -0.97 23.87 -3.28
CA ASN A 14 -0.70 24.79 -2.19
C ASN A 14 -0.21 26.13 -2.72
N LYS A 15 -0.18 27.14 -1.85
CA LYS A 15 0.26 28.51 -2.18
C LYS A 15 1.68 28.52 -2.76
N ASP A 16 2.56 27.70 -2.23
CA ASP A 16 3.99 27.68 -2.56
C ASP A 16 4.33 26.76 -3.76
N LYS A 17 3.33 26.11 -4.37
CA LYS A 17 3.48 25.18 -5.51
C LYS A 17 4.63 24.19 -5.32
N THR A 18 4.69 23.58 -4.14
CA THR A 18 5.73 22.62 -3.76
C THR A 18 5.76 21.46 -4.76
N GLU A 19 6.96 21.06 -5.20
CA GLU A 19 7.13 19.94 -6.12
C GLU A 19 6.62 18.64 -5.51
N ASN A 20 5.95 17.82 -6.32
CA ASN A 20 5.50 16.51 -5.92
C ASN A 20 6.68 15.52 -6.03
N PRO A 21 7.25 15.03 -4.92
CA PRO A 21 8.39 14.12 -4.96
C PRO A 21 8.04 12.77 -5.62
N PHE A 22 6.76 12.44 -5.73
CA PHE A 22 6.28 11.22 -6.38
C PHE A 22 5.86 11.41 -7.84
N TYR A 23 6.12 12.58 -8.45
CA TYR A 23 5.69 12.85 -9.82
C TYR A 23 6.34 11.89 -10.83
N GLU A 24 7.61 11.53 -10.65
CA GLU A 24 8.29 10.56 -11.52
C GLU A 24 7.64 9.17 -11.42
N TYR A 25 7.12 8.83 -10.24
CA TYR A 25 6.47 7.57 -9.91
C TYR A 25 4.95 7.60 -10.09
N ARG A 26 4.38 8.61 -10.77
CA ARG A 26 2.91 8.81 -10.91
C ARG A 26 2.14 7.67 -11.57
N ASN A 27 2.85 6.75 -12.20
CA ASN A 27 2.32 5.54 -12.85
C ASN A 27 2.42 4.29 -11.95
N ASP A 28 3.03 4.41 -10.78
CA ASP A 28 3.10 3.34 -9.80
C ASP A 28 1.75 3.17 -9.09
N ALA A 29 1.58 1.99 -8.52
CA ALA A 29 0.44 1.60 -7.72
C ALA A 29 0.89 1.15 -6.33
N PHE A 30 0.06 1.45 -5.33
CA PHE A 30 0.24 0.99 -3.96
C PHE A 30 -0.93 0.10 -3.58
N LEU A 31 -0.64 -1.09 -3.07
CA LEU A 31 -1.62 -1.95 -2.42
C LEU A 31 -1.35 -1.98 -0.93
N PHE A 32 -2.42 -1.92 -0.14
CA PHE A 32 -2.34 -1.90 1.31
C PHE A 32 -3.13 -3.06 1.91
N ILE A 33 -2.46 -3.80 2.79
CA ILE A 33 -3.06 -4.79 3.67
C ILE A 33 -3.09 -4.18 5.06
N ILE A 34 -4.29 -4.02 5.61
CA ILE A 34 -4.47 -3.48 6.95
C ILE A 34 -4.78 -4.66 7.86
N HIS A 35 -3.93 -4.86 8.87
CA HIS A 35 -4.07 -5.88 9.89
C HIS A 35 -4.74 -5.27 11.10
N TRP A 36 -5.70 -6.00 11.64
CA TRP A 36 -6.49 -5.59 12.81
C TRP A 36 -6.41 -6.71 13.82
N ASP A 37 -6.43 -6.34 15.10
CA ASP A 37 -6.63 -7.30 16.16
C ASP A 37 -8.11 -7.72 16.17
N LYS A 38 -8.39 -8.97 15.81
CA LYS A 38 -9.76 -9.48 15.74
C LYS A 38 -10.35 -9.70 17.13
N ASP A 39 -9.51 -9.76 18.16
CA ASP A 39 -9.93 -10.07 19.53
C ASP A 39 -10.27 -8.80 20.32
N LYS A 40 -9.91 -7.61 19.81
CA LYS A 40 -10.32 -6.32 20.38
C LYS A 40 -11.74 -5.97 19.93
N GLN A 41 -12.71 -6.18 20.81
CA GLN A 41 -14.11 -5.75 20.64
C GLN A 41 -14.27 -4.22 20.79
N GLU A 42 -13.59 -3.44 19.96
CA GLU A 42 -13.80 -1.99 19.86
C GLU A 42 -14.84 -1.70 18.76
N GLN A 43 -15.73 -0.73 18.99
CA GLN A 43 -16.72 -0.28 17.98
C GLN A 43 -16.04 0.25 16.70
N VAL A 44 -14.79 0.71 16.81
CA VAL A 44 -13.92 1.06 15.69
C VAL A 44 -12.54 0.46 15.97
N PRO A 45 -12.18 -0.69 15.36
CA PRO A 45 -10.90 -1.33 15.64
C PRO A 45 -9.75 -0.48 15.12
N THR A 46 -8.73 -0.26 15.94
CA THR A 46 -7.46 0.37 15.52
C THR A 46 -6.58 -0.64 14.77
N PRO A 47 -6.01 -0.31 13.59
CA PRO A 47 -5.07 -1.18 12.90
C PRO A 47 -3.85 -1.53 13.77
N THR A 48 -3.43 -2.78 13.79
CA THR A 48 -2.19 -3.22 14.46
C THR A 48 -0.97 -3.13 13.56
N ALA A 49 -1.16 -3.30 12.26
CA ALA A 49 -0.10 -3.17 11.27
C ALA A 49 -0.68 -2.79 9.90
N ILE A 50 0.15 -2.16 9.07
CA ILE A 50 -0.15 -1.89 7.66
C ILE A 50 1.03 -2.42 6.85
N GLU A 51 0.75 -3.34 5.93
CA GLU A 51 1.70 -3.75 4.89
C GLU A 51 1.41 -2.93 3.62
N MET A 52 2.46 -2.39 3.00
CA MET A 52 2.38 -1.64 1.76
C MET A 52 3.22 -2.33 0.69
N ILE A 53 2.58 -2.62 -0.44
CA ILE A 53 3.22 -3.21 -1.63
C ILE A 53 3.30 -2.11 -2.70
N VAL A 54 4.51 -1.83 -3.18
CA VAL A 54 4.75 -0.87 -4.25
C VAL A 54 4.89 -1.62 -5.56
N LEU A 55 4.01 -1.32 -6.52
CA LEU A 55 3.99 -1.91 -7.85
C LEU A 55 4.39 -0.85 -8.87
N LYS A 56 5.56 -1.03 -9.47
CA LYS A 56 6.10 -0.10 -10.46
C LYS A 56 5.27 -0.10 -11.74
N ASP A 57 4.99 1.09 -12.29
CA ASP A 57 4.29 1.31 -13.58
C ASP A 57 2.95 0.54 -13.72
N SER A 58 2.30 0.24 -12.60
CA SER A 58 1.17 -0.69 -12.52
C SER A 58 -0.18 -0.01 -12.24
N LYS A 59 -0.26 1.33 -12.31
CA LYS A 59 -1.48 2.10 -11.99
C LYS A 59 -2.73 1.63 -12.74
N VAL A 60 -2.60 1.25 -14.01
CA VAL A 60 -3.74 0.78 -14.82
C VAL A 60 -4.26 -0.60 -14.40
N LEU A 61 -3.45 -1.40 -13.71
CA LEU A 61 -3.79 -2.76 -13.26
C LEU A 61 -4.21 -2.80 -11.78
N ILE A 62 -4.19 -1.67 -11.08
CA ILE A 62 -4.33 -1.62 -9.63
C ILE A 62 -5.63 -2.25 -9.11
N ASP A 63 -6.74 -2.06 -9.81
CA ASP A 63 -8.02 -2.66 -9.42
C ASP A 63 -8.03 -4.18 -9.61
N ALA A 64 -7.40 -4.68 -10.66
CA ALA A 64 -7.26 -6.11 -10.91
C ALA A 64 -6.36 -6.76 -9.84
N TYR A 65 -5.21 -6.14 -9.55
CA TYR A 65 -4.30 -6.63 -8.51
C TYR A 65 -4.91 -6.53 -7.10
N ARG A 66 -5.68 -5.48 -6.78
CA ARG A 66 -6.43 -5.43 -5.52
C ARG A 66 -7.42 -6.59 -5.42
N LYS A 67 -8.12 -6.93 -6.51
CA LYS A 67 -9.03 -8.08 -6.53
C LYS A 67 -8.28 -9.40 -6.33
N GLN A 68 -7.18 -9.62 -7.05
CA GLN A 68 -6.36 -10.82 -6.87
C GLN A 68 -5.84 -10.94 -5.43
N LEU A 69 -5.39 -9.84 -4.85
CA LEU A 69 -4.95 -9.79 -3.45
C LEU A 69 -6.06 -10.17 -2.47
N MET A 70 -7.30 -9.70 -2.68
CA MET A 70 -8.45 -10.10 -1.85
C MET A 70 -8.85 -11.57 -2.01
N LEU A 71 -8.59 -12.16 -3.19
CA LEU A 71 -8.91 -13.55 -3.50
C LEU A 71 -7.77 -14.53 -3.13
N GLY A 72 -6.71 -14.06 -2.48
CA GLY A 72 -5.56 -14.88 -2.09
C GLY A 72 -4.59 -15.21 -3.23
N GLY A 73 -4.70 -14.51 -4.37
CA GLY A 73 -3.88 -14.77 -5.56
C GLY A 73 -2.39 -14.41 -5.41
N PHE A 74 -2.00 -13.80 -4.30
CA PHE A 74 -0.60 -13.47 -3.96
C PHE A 74 -0.16 -14.09 -2.62
N ASP A 75 -0.95 -15.02 -2.04
CA ASP A 75 -0.70 -15.50 -0.69
C ASP A 75 0.65 -16.22 -0.57
N GLU A 76 1.04 -16.99 -1.59
CA GLU A 76 2.30 -17.72 -1.60
C GLU A 76 3.49 -16.76 -1.63
N GLU A 77 3.49 -15.80 -2.55
CA GLU A 77 4.56 -14.82 -2.71
C GLU A 77 4.67 -13.92 -1.47
N LEU A 78 3.53 -13.49 -0.91
CA LEU A 78 3.51 -12.69 0.31
C LEU A 78 4.05 -13.48 1.51
N ASN A 79 3.72 -14.77 1.64
CA ASN A 79 4.25 -15.61 2.71
C ASN A 79 5.76 -15.81 2.56
N GLN A 80 6.26 -15.99 1.34
CA GLN A 80 7.69 -16.06 1.09
C GLN A 80 8.40 -14.75 1.45
N LEU A 81 7.85 -13.60 1.02
CA LEU A 81 8.40 -12.27 1.35
C LEU A 81 8.42 -12.02 2.86
N ARG A 82 7.33 -12.33 3.57
CA ARG A 82 7.23 -12.20 5.03
C ARG A 82 8.23 -13.10 5.75
N GLY A 83 8.45 -14.32 5.26
CA GLY A 83 9.43 -15.25 5.83
C GLY A 83 10.89 -14.80 5.65
N GLN A 84 11.17 -14.06 4.58
CA GLN A 84 12.51 -13.51 4.30
C GLN A 84 12.72 -12.12 4.90
N ALA A 85 11.65 -11.43 5.29
CA ALA A 85 11.68 -10.06 5.79
C ALA A 85 12.51 -9.97 7.07
N LYS A 86 13.49 -9.06 7.07
CA LYS A 86 14.27 -8.71 8.26
C LYS A 86 13.69 -7.42 8.84
N PRO A 87 13.44 -7.34 10.15
CA PRO A 87 13.01 -6.10 10.77
C PRO A 87 14.08 -5.03 10.56
N ILE A 88 13.69 -3.90 9.98
CA ILE A 88 14.59 -2.77 9.69
C ILE A 88 14.80 -1.91 10.96
N PHE A 89 13.94 -2.05 11.99
CA PHE A 89 14.08 -1.38 13.27
C PHE A 89 13.71 -2.31 14.44
N LYS A 90 14.54 -2.31 15.50
CA LYS A 90 14.17 -2.76 16.85
C LYS A 90 13.82 -1.50 17.64
N TYR A 91 12.57 -1.36 18.07
CA TYR A 91 12.18 -0.39 19.10
C TYR A 91 12.33 -1.02 20.48
#